data_AF-S9V2G0-F1
#
_entry.id   AF-S9V2G0-F1
#
_cell.length_a   1.000
_cell.length_b   1.000
_cell.length_c   1.000
_cell.angle_alpha   90.00
_cell.angle_beta   90.00
_cell.angle_gamma   90.00
#
_symmetry.space_group_name_H-M   'P 1'
#
loop_
_entity.id
_entity.type
_entity.pdbx_description
1 polymer ?
#
loop_
_entity_poly.entity_id
_entity_poly.type
_entity_poly.pdbx_seq_one_letter_code
_entity_poly.pdbx_strand_id
1 'polypeptide(L)' 'MNKQVSLSGRTMKIVNSYVNDLFERIASEAASIVRVNKKRTLGARELQTAVRVVLPAELARHAMSEATKALSASSR' A
#
# COMPACT_ATOMS: atom_id res chain seq x y z
N MET A 1 -2.87 5.19 18.73
CA MET A 1 -3.77 4.02 18.76
C MET A 1 -4.53 4.03 20.08
N ASN A 2 -5.85 3.88 20.06
CA ASN A 2 -6.67 3.89 21.28
C ASN A 2 -6.57 2.54 21.98
N LYS A 3 -6.00 2.52 23.20
CA LYS A 3 -5.79 1.29 23.99
C LYS A 3 -7.06 0.77 24.67
N GLN A 4 -8.15 1.52 24.65
CA GLN A 4 -9.42 1.17 25.30
C GLN A 4 -10.45 0.55 24.35
N VAL A 5 -10.16 0.50 23.04
CA VAL A 5 -11.08 0.00 22.02
C VAL A 5 -10.55 -1.29 21.43
N SER A 6 -11.36 -2.35 21.48
CA SER A 6 -11.09 -3.62 20.80
C SER A 6 -12.01 -3.80 19.60
N LEU A 7 -11.50 -4.47 18.56
CA LEU A 7 -12.29 -4.81 17.37
C LEU A 7 -12.94 -6.16 17.56
N SER A 8 -14.23 -6.28 17.20
CA SER A 8 -14.89 -7.58 17.18
C SER A 8 -14.26 -8.51 16.13
N GLY A 9 -14.37 -9.82 16.32
CA GLY A 9 -13.87 -10.80 15.35
C GLY A 9 -14.47 -10.64 13.94
N ARG A 10 -15.72 -10.15 13.84
CA ARG A 10 -16.35 -9.81 12.56
C ARG A 10 -15.71 -8.58 11.93
N THR A 11 -15.48 -7.53 12.71
CA THR A 11 -14.84 -6.29 12.22
C THR A 11 -13.42 -6.57 11.74
N MET A 12 -12.68 -7.45 12.44
CA MET A 12 -11.34 -7.85 12.01
C MET A 12 -11.34 -8.53 10.63
N LYS A 13 -12.33 -9.39 10.36
CA LYS A 13 -12.48 -10.02 9.03
C LYS A 13 -12.73 -8.99 7.93
N ILE A 14 -13.59 -7.99 8.19
CA ILE A 14 -13.89 -6.92 7.24
C ILE A 14 -12.63 -6.10 6.93
N VAL A 15 -11.88 -5.71 7.96
CA VAL A 15 -10.62 -4.96 7.78
C VAL A 15 -9.58 -5.78 7.02
N ASN A 16 -9.46 -7.08 7.32
CA ASN A 16 -8.56 -7.97 6.58
C ASN A 16 -8.93 -8.06 5.09
N SER A 17 -10.22 -8.23 4.78
CA SER A 17 -10.69 -8.22 3.40
C SER A 17 -10.41 -6.89 2.70
N TYR A 18 -10.60 -5.76 3.39
CA TYR A 18 -10.30 -4.43 2.85
C TYR A 18 -8.81 -4.27 2.51
N VAL A 19 -7.91 -4.75 3.39
CA VAL A 19 -6.46 -4.71 3.13
C VAL A 19 -6.09 -5.56 1.94
N ASN A 20 -6.68 -6.75 1.80
CA ASN A 20 -6.42 -7.64 0.66
C ASN A 20 -6.90 -7.02 -0.66
N ASP A 21 -8.11 -6.46 -0.70
CA ASP A 21 -8.61 -5.75 -1.90
C ASP A 21 -7.70 -4.59 -2.29
N LEU A 22 -7.28 -3.77 -1.31
CA LEU A 22 -6.37 -2.67 -1.58
C LEU A 22 -5.00 -3.15 -2.08
N PHE A 23 -4.47 -4.22 -1.50
CA PHE A 23 -3.21 -4.82 -1.93
C PHE A 23 -3.28 -5.31 -3.37
N GLU A 24 -4.33 -6.05 -3.73
CA GLU A 24 -4.53 -6.56 -5.09
C GLU A 24 -4.63 -5.42 -6.10
N ARG A 25 -5.36 -4.35 -5.77
CA ARG A 25 -5.48 -3.16 -6.62
C ARG A 25 -4.13 -2.49 -6.86
N ILE A 26 -3.32 -2.30 -5.81
CA ILE A 26 -1.97 -1.70 -5.94
C ILE A 26 -1.04 -2.62 -6.73
N ALA A 27 -1.05 -3.93 -6.45
CA ALA A 27 -0.20 -4.89 -7.14
C ALA A 27 -0.53 -4.98 -8.64
N SER A 28 -1.81 -5.00 -8.98
CA SER A 28 -2.28 -4.99 -10.37
C SER A 28 -1.84 -3.72 -11.11
N GLU A 29 -2.00 -2.56 -10.48
CA GLU A 29 -1.59 -1.28 -11.06
C GLU A 29 -0.05 -1.21 -11.23
N ALA A 30 0.71 -1.66 -10.23
CA ALA A 30 2.17 -1.72 -10.33
C ALA A 30 2.63 -2.65 -11.47
N ALA A 31 1.98 -3.80 -11.64
CA ALA A 31 2.25 -4.71 -12.75
C ALA A 31 1.93 -4.07 -14.11
N SER A 32 0.83 -3.32 -14.20
CA SER A 32 0.48 -2.54 -15.40
C SER A 32 1.57 -1.52 -15.74
N ILE A 33 2.01 -0.74 -14.75
CA ILE A 33 3.07 0.28 -14.92
C ILE A 33 4.39 -0.36 -15.37
N VAL A 34 4.77 -1.51 -14.83
CA VAL A 34 5.97 -2.26 -15.28
C VAL A 34 5.87 -2.64 -16.76
N ARG A 35 4.70 -3.16 -17.17
CA ARG A 35 4.44 -3.57 -18.57
C ARG A 35 4.46 -2.38 -19.53
N VAL A 36 3.81 -1.27 -19.17
CA VAL A 36 3.81 -0.03 -19.97
C VAL A 36 5.23 0.50 -20.17
N ASN A 37 6.06 0.44 -19.12
CA ASN A 37 7.46 0.87 -19.19
C ASN A 37 8.41 -0.17 -19.81
N LYS A 38 7.89 -1.29 -20.34
CA LYS A 38 8.67 -2.39 -20.94
C LYS A 38 9.77 -2.94 -20.01
N LYS A 39 9.53 -2.91 -18.71
CA LYS A 39 10.44 -3.47 -17.70
C LYS A 39 10.06 -4.92 -17.39
N ARG A 40 11.03 -5.69 -16.90
CA ARG A 40 10.83 -7.08 -16.45
C ARG A 40 10.78 -7.22 -14.93
N THR A 41 11.18 -6.18 -14.21
CA THR A 41 11.30 -6.18 -12.76
C THR A 41 10.46 -5.04 -12.19
N LEU A 42 9.69 -5.36 -11.15
CA LEU A 42 8.94 -4.37 -10.37
C LEU A 42 9.89 -3.73 -9.35
N GLY A 43 10.11 -2.42 -9.45
CA GLY A 43 10.92 -1.65 -8.52
C GLY A 43 10.07 -0.76 -7.60
N ALA A 44 10.75 -0.12 -6.64
CA ALA A 44 10.09 0.80 -5.71
C ALA A 44 9.39 1.96 -6.43
N ARG A 45 9.93 2.44 -7.55
CA ARG A 45 9.34 3.54 -8.33
C ARG A 45 7.97 3.17 -8.88
N GLU A 46 7.83 1.99 -9.47
CA GLU A 46 6.55 1.54 -10.02
C GLU A 46 5.50 1.34 -8.91
N LEU A 47 5.92 0.82 -7.75
CA LEU A 47 5.09 0.68 -6.55
C LEU A 47 4.61 2.04 -6.03
N GLN A 48 5.51 3.02 -5.94
CA GLN A 48 5.16 4.38 -5.50
C GLN A 48 4.19 5.08 -6.47
N THR A 49 4.36 4.86 -7.78
CA THR A 49 3.42 5.37 -8.78
C THR A 49 2.06 4.68 -8.64
N ALA A 50 2.01 3.36 -8.49
CA ALA A 50 0.76 2.62 -8.29
C ALA A 50 -0.02 3.11 -7.07
N VAL A 51 0.67 3.34 -5.94
CA VAL A 51 0.05 3.89 -4.72
C VAL A 51 -0.60 5.25 -4.99
N ARG A 52 0.04 6.13 -5.77
CA ARG A 52 -0.52 7.44 -6.13
C ARG A 52 -1.69 7.36 -7.11
N VAL A 53 -1.79 6.30 -7.90
CA VAL A 53 -2.92 6.06 -8.80
C VAL A 53 -4.12 5.49 -8.04
N VAL A 54 -3.89 4.56 -7.11
CA VAL A 54 -4.96 3.87 -6.38
C VAL A 54 -5.55 4.71 -5.25
N LEU A 55 -4.73 5.52 -4.57
CA LEU A 55 -5.16 6.29 -3.41
C LEU A 55 -5.46 7.76 -3.75
N PRO A 56 -6.43 8.38 -3.06
CA PRO A 56 -6.60 9.83 -3.05
C PRO A 56 -5.33 10.57 -2.61
N ALA A 57 -5.16 11.81 -3.07
CA ALA A 57 -3.93 12.60 -2.90
C ALA A 57 -3.39 12.65 -1.46
N GLU A 58 -4.23 12.99 -0.47
CA GLU A 58 -3.81 13.08 0.93
C GLU A 58 -3.39 11.72 1.51
N LEU A 59 -4.11 10.65 1.16
CA LEU A 59 -3.77 9.30 1.60
C LEU A 59 -2.47 8.81 0.97
N ALA A 60 -2.26 9.10 -0.32
CA ALA A 60 -1.01 8.78 -1.01
C ALA A 60 0.18 9.50 -0.36
N ARG A 61 0.04 10.77 0.02
CA ARG A 61 1.08 11.54 0.70
C ARG A 61 1.46 10.91 2.05
N HIS A 62 0.47 10.52 2.85
CA HIS A 62 0.71 9.84 4.13
C HIS A 62 1.34 8.46 3.94
N ALA A 63 0.81 7.64 3.02
CA ALA A 63 1.34 6.31 2.73
C ALA A 63 2.82 6.36 2.30
N MET A 64 3.19 7.33 1.47
CA MET A 64 4.58 7.55 1.06
C MET A 64 5.48 7.92 2.25
N SER A 65 5.01 8.79 3.14
CA SER A 65 5.77 9.16 4.35
C SER A 65 6.00 7.96 5.27
N GLU A 66 4.97 7.16 5.51
CA GLU A 66 5.07 5.95 6.33
C GLU A 66 5.99 4.89 5.68
N ALA A 67 5.94 4.74 4.36
CA ALA A 67 6.84 3.84 3.63
C ALA A 67 8.31 4.22 3.83
N THR A 68 8.66 5.51 3.72
CA THR A 68 10.02 5.97 3.96
C THR A 68 10.47 5.70 5.41
N LYS A 69 9.61 5.96 6.39
CA LYS A 69 9.90 5.67 7.81
C LYS A 69 10.15 4.17 8.03
N ALA A 70 9.32 3.31 7.45
CA ALA A 70 9.45 1.87 7.56
C ALA A 70 10.77 1.35 6.96
N LEU A 71 11.17 1.88 5.79
CA LEU A 71 12.45 1.54 5.16
C LEU A 71 13.65 1.96 6.03
N SER A 72 13.61 3.15 6.62
CA SER A 72 14.65 3.61 7.54
C SER A 72 14.76 2.76 8.81
N ALA A 73 13.63 2.21 9.28
CA ALA A 73 13.62 1.30 10.42
C ALA A 73 14.12 -0.10 10.06
N SER A 74 13.84 -0.57 8.84
CA SER A 74 14.22 -1.91 8.37
C SER A 74 15.70 -2.08 8.04
N SER A 75 16.42 -0.99 7.76
CA SER A 75 17.86 -1.01 7.43
C SER A 75 18.77 -0.97 8.68
N ARG A 76 18.24 -1.25 9.87
CA ARG A 76 18.97 -1.34 11.13
C ARG A 76 19.05 -2.78 11.62
#